data_AF-A0A453DEE7-F1
#
_entry.id   AF-A0A453DEE7-F1
#
_cell.length_a   1.000
_cell.length_b   1.000
_cell.length_c   1.000
_cell.angle_alpha   90.00
_cell.angle_beta   90.00
_cell.angle_gamma   90.00
#
_symmetry.space_group_name_H-M   'P 1'
#
loop_
_entity.id
_entity.type
_entity.pdbx_description
1 polymer ?
#
loop_
_entity_poly.entity_id
_entity_poly.type
_entity_poly.pdbx_seq_one_letter_code
_entity_poly.pdbx_strand_id
1 'polypeptide(L)'
;DTEDHIAWLLQHGWHEKALAAVEAGQGRTELLDEVGTRYLDHLIIERKYAEAAQLCPKLLRGSPSAWERWVFHFAHLRQLPVLIPYIPIENPQLSDTAYEVALVALTTNASFHELLLTTIKSWPPTLYSASPVISAIEPQLNSSSMTNSLKEALAELYVINSQYEKALSLFAELLKPEVFEFIEKHSLHDAIHD
;
A
#
# COMPACT_ATOMS: atom_id res chain seq x y z
N ASP A 1 18.77 -30.16 19.89
CA ASP A 1 19.32 -28.82 19.64
C ASP A 1 18.18 -27.78 19.69
N THR A 2 18.48 -26.49 19.80
CA THR A 2 17.47 -25.41 19.66
C THR A 2 16.84 -25.41 18.27
N GLU A 3 17.62 -25.74 17.23
CA GLU A 3 17.12 -25.88 15.86
C GLU A 3 16.15 -27.06 15.71
N ASP A 4 16.46 -28.22 16.31
CA ASP A 4 15.54 -29.37 16.34
C ASP A 4 14.22 -29.02 17.04
N HIS A 5 14.29 -28.23 18.11
CA HIS A 5 13.10 -27.78 18.82
C HIS A 5 12.24 -26.85 17.96
N ILE A 6 12.84 -25.90 17.25
CA ILE A 6 12.14 -25.00 16.32
C ILE A 6 11.52 -25.80 15.17
N ALA A 7 12.25 -26.73 14.58
CA ALA A 7 11.74 -27.60 13.51
C ALA A 7 10.54 -28.44 13.99
N TRP A 8 10.60 -28.96 15.21
CA TRP A 8 9.49 -29.69 15.83
C TRP A 8 8.26 -28.79 16.04
N LEU A 9 8.46 -27.55 16.53
CA LEU A 9 7.38 -26.57 16.71
C LEU A 9 6.68 -26.24 15.37
N LEU A 10 7.47 -26.04 14.31
CA LEU A 10 6.96 -25.80 12.96
C LEU A 10 6.16 -27.01 12.43
N GLN A 11 6.67 -28.23 12.62
CA GLN A 11 5.99 -29.45 12.18
C GLN A 11 4.62 -29.64 12.85
N HIS A 12 4.49 -29.18 14.09
CA HIS A 12 3.24 -29.22 14.85
C HIS A 12 2.35 -27.96 14.67
N GLY A 13 2.72 -27.05 13.77
CA GLY A 13 1.96 -25.83 13.48
C GLY A 13 2.02 -24.75 14.57
N TRP A 14 2.94 -24.86 15.53
CA TRP A 14 3.08 -23.91 16.64
C TRP A 14 3.97 -22.72 16.24
N HIS A 15 3.55 -22.01 15.20
CA HIS A 15 4.33 -20.94 14.56
C HIS A 15 4.70 -19.79 15.52
N GLU A 16 3.79 -19.36 16.38
CA GLU A 16 4.08 -18.34 17.41
C GLU A 16 5.18 -18.79 18.37
N LYS A 17 5.14 -20.05 18.81
CA LYS A 17 6.15 -20.62 19.72
C LYS A 17 7.48 -20.79 18.99
N ALA A 18 7.45 -21.18 17.72
CA ALA A 18 8.65 -21.28 16.89
C ALA A 18 9.31 -19.91 16.72
N LEU A 19 8.53 -18.87 16.46
CA LEU A 19 9.02 -17.49 16.36
C LEU A 19 9.63 -17.02 17.69
N ALA A 20 8.94 -17.23 18.81
CA ALA A 20 9.45 -16.88 20.13
C ALA A 20 10.75 -17.62 20.49
N ALA A 21 10.88 -18.89 20.08
CA ALA A 21 12.09 -19.69 20.31
C ALA A 21 13.29 -19.17 19.50
N VAL A 22 13.08 -18.76 18.24
CA VAL A 22 14.13 -18.12 17.43
C VAL A 22 14.59 -16.80 18.05
N GLU A 23 13.64 -15.98 18.52
CA GLU A 23 13.92 -14.68 19.14
C GLU A 23 14.68 -14.80 20.47
N ALA A 24 14.33 -15.79 21.29
CA ALA A 24 15.00 -16.05 22.56
C ALA A 24 16.43 -16.62 22.38
N GLY A 25 16.70 -17.29 21.25
CA GLY A 25 17.91 -18.08 21.06
C GLY A 25 19.12 -17.37 20.46
N GLN A 26 19.09 -16.05 20.21
CA GLN A 26 20.03 -15.40 19.27
C GLN A 26 20.15 -16.18 17.95
N GLY A 27 19.04 -16.75 17.48
CA GLY A 27 19.02 -17.60 16.30
C GLY A 27 19.58 -16.88 15.07
N ARG A 28 20.23 -17.63 14.17
CA ARG A 28 20.72 -17.12 12.90
C ARG A 28 19.57 -16.45 12.12
N THR A 29 19.85 -15.33 11.47
CA THR A 29 18.86 -14.61 10.64
C THR A 29 18.13 -15.53 9.65
N GLU A 30 18.84 -16.52 9.09
CA GLU A 30 18.30 -17.52 8.16
C GLU A 30 17.13 -18.34 8.75
N LEU A 31 17.21 -18.74 10.03
CA LEU A 31 16.15 -19.51 10.69
C LEU A 31 14.90 -18.65 10.93
N LEU A 32 15.11 -17.36 11.19
CA LEU A 32 14.01 -16.43 11.36
C LEU A 32 13.27 -16.18 10.04
N ASP A 33 14.00 -16.08 8.93
CA ASP A 33 13.40 -15.93 7.61
C ASP A 33 12.56 -17.18 7.23
N GLU A 34 13.05 -18.39 7.54
CA GLU A 34 12.29 -19.63 7.32
C GLU A 34 11.03 -19.70 8.19
N VAL A 35 11.16 -19.46 9.51
CA VAL A 35 10.04 -19.47 10.44
C VAL A 35 9.01 -18.39 10.07
N GLY A 36 9.48 -17.19 9.73
CA GLY A 36 8.64 -16.08 9.31
C GLY A 36 7.86 -16.37 8.04
N THR A 37 8.52 -16.92 7.03
CA THR A 37 7.86 -17.29 5.76
C THR A 37 6.79 -18.36 6.00
N ARG A 38 7.11 -19.43 6.73
CA ARG A 38 6.12 -20.48 7.03
C ARG A 38 4.94 -19.97 7.86
N TYR A 39 5.19 -19.07 8.81
CA TYR A 39 4.13 -18.50 9.62
C TYR A 39 3.19 -17.62 8.77
N LEU A 40 3.75 -16.75 7.92
CA LEU A 40 2.94 -15.94 7.02
C LEU A 40 2.15 -16.84 6.05
N ASP A 41 2.76 -17.85 5.45
CA ASP A 41 2.08 -18.81 4.57
C ASP A 41 0.91 -19.52 5.29
N HIS A 42 1.13 -19.95 6.54
CA HIS A 42 0.08 -20.55 7.36
C HIS A 42 -1.09 -19.58 7.59
N LEU A 43 -0.82 -18.31 7.94
CA LEU A 43 -1.86 -17.30 8.13
C LEU A 43 -2.63 -17.00 6.84
N ILE A 44 -1.95 -17.00 5.69
CA ILE A 44 -2.61 -16.89 4.38
C ILE A 44 -3.55 -18.08 4.14
N ILE A 45 -3.10 -19.30 4.39
CA ILE A 45 -3.91 -20.51 4.22
C ILE A 45 -5.16 -20.47 5.12
N GLU A 46 -5.00 -19.98 6.36
CA GLU A 46 -6.11 -19.78 7.31
C GLU A 46 -6.96 -18.53 7.02
N ARG A 47 -6.64 -17.77 5.96
CA ARG A 47 -7.31 -16.51 5.57
C ARG A 47 -7.24 -15.41 6.64
N LYS A 48 -6.25 -15.47 7.52
CA LYS A 48 -5.96 -14.48 8.57
C LYS A 48 -5.10 -13.34 8.01
N TYR A 49 -5.59 -12.68 6.96
CA TYR A 49 -4.80 -11.70 6.21
C TYR A 49 -4.36 -10.48 7.03
N ALA A 50 -5.24 -10.00 7.91
CA ALA A 50 -4.92 -8.85 8.77
C ALA A 50 -3.80 -9.17 9.78
N GLU A 51 -3.81 -10.39 10.34
CA GLU A 51 -2.76 -10.87 11.24
C GLU A 51 -1.44 -11.07 10.48
N ALA A 52 -1.50 -11.65 9.28
CA ALA A 52 -0.33 -11.78 8.42
C ALA A 52 0.29 -10.41 8.09
N ALA A 53 -0.52 -9.43 7.71
CA ALA A 53 -0.08 -8.08 7.41
C ALA A 53 0.59 -7.39 8.62
N GLN A 54 0.02 -7.54 9.82
CA GLN A 54 0.59 -7.00 11.07
C GLN A 54 1.97 -7.58 11.39
N LEU A 55 2.24 -8.82 11.01
CA LEU A 55 3.52 -9.47 11.25
C LEU A 55 4.57 -9.15 10.18
N CYS A 56 4.18 -8.64 9.00
CA CYS A 56 5.11 -8.31 7.93
C CYS A 56 6.26 -7.38 8.37
N PRO A 57 6.05 -6.26 9.09
CA PRO A 57 7.14 -5.42 9.58
C PRO A 57 8.18 -6.17 10.41
N LYS A 58 7.71 -7.08 11.27
CA LYS A 58 8.55 -7.85 12.18
C LYS A 58 9.35 -8.94 11.45
N LEU A 59 8.72 -9.59 10.47
CA LEU A 59 9.26 -10.77 9.79
C LEU A 59 10.07 -10.41 8.54
N LEU A 60 9.64 -9.39 7.77
CA LEU A 60 10.28 -9.00 6.51
C LEU A 60 11.41 -7.98 6.72
N ARG A 61 11.33 -7.18 7.78
CA ARG A 61 12.38 -6.27 8.24
C ARG A 61 12.91 -5.40 7.10
N GLY A 62 14.24 -5.34 6.96
CA GLY A 62 14.97 -4.53 5.97
C GLY A 62 15.12 -5.18 4.60
N SER A 63 14.37 -6.24 4.26
CA SER A 63 14.51 -6.94 2.97
C SER A 63 13.50 -6.42 1.93
N PRO A 64 13.90 -5.60 0.95
CA PRO A 64 12.98 -5.08 -0.07
C PRO A 64 12.36 -6.21 -0.90
N SER A 65 13.16 -7.22 -1.27
CA SER A 65 12.70 -8.34 -2.09
C SER A 65 11.67 -9.22 -1.38
N ALA A 66 11.76 -9.36 -0.05
CA ALA A 66 10.75 -10.05 0.74
C ALA A 66 9.45 -9.24 0.81
N TRP A 67 9.55 -7.93 1.05
CA TRP A 67 8.40 -7.02 1.01
C TRP A 67 7.67 -7.04 -0.33
N GLU A 68 8.39 -6.88 -1.43
CA GLU A 68 7.79 -6.88 -2.77
C GLU A 68 7.09 -8.21 -3.08
N ARG A 69 7.71 -9.35 -2.73
CA ARG A 69 7.07 -10.66 -2.87
C ARG A 69 5.71 -10.69 -2.16
N TRP A 70 5.65 -10.20 -0.92
CA TRP A 70 4.41 -10.16 -0.15
C TRP A 70 3.41 -9.14 -0.67
N VAL A 71 3.85 -7.96 -1.13
CA VAL A 71 2.98 -6.98 -1.81
C VAL A 71 2.29 -7.65 -3.01
N PHE A 72 3.04 -8.29 -3.90
CA PHE A 72 2.45 -8.97 -5.06
C PHE A 72 1.59 -10.17 -4.68
N HIS A 73 1.94 -10.90 -3.63
CA HIS A 73 1.15 -12.02 -3.14
C HIS A 73 -0.21 -11.56 -2.57
N PHE A 74 -0.22 -10.54 -1.71
CA PHE A 74 -1.46 -9.92 -1.22
C PHE A 74 -2.28 -9.30 -2.34
N ALA A 75 -1.64 -8.74 -3.38
CA ALA A 75 -2.31 -8.25 -4.58
C ALA A 75 -3.07 -9.39 -5.29
N HIS A 76 -2.40 -10.53 -5.52
CA HIS A 76 -3.00 -11.70 -6.17
C HIS A 76 -4.21 -12.24 -5.38
N LEU A 77 -4.15 -12.19 -4.05
CA LEU A 77 -5.24 -12.60 -3.16
C LEU A 77 -6.38 -11.58 -3.06
N ARG A 78 -6.23 -10.38 -3.65
CA ARG A 78 -7.11 -9.22 -3.47
C ARG A 78 -7.23 -8.78 -2.00
N GLN A 79 -6.16 -8.97 -1.23
CA GLN A 79 -6.07 -8.60 0.18
C GLN A 79 -5.06 -7.49 0.44
N LEU A 80 -4.48 -6.90 -0.61
CA LEU A 80 -3.51 -5.81 -0.49
C LEU A 80 -3.95 -4.63 0.41
N PRO A 81 -5.25 -4.23 0.46
CA PRO A 81 -5.67 -3.16 1.35
C PRO A 81 -5.31 -3.35 2.83
N VAL A 82 -5.23 -4.59 3.33
CA VAL A 82 -4.85 -4.83 4.74
C VAL A 82 -3.34 -4.70 4.98
N LEU A 83 -2.52 -4.82 3.93
CA LEU A 83 -1.06 -4.72 4.02
C LEU A 83 -0.56 -3.28 3.87
N ILE A 84 -1.26 -2.45 3.10
CA ILE A 84 -0.85 -1.07 2.76
C ILE A 84 -0.41 -0.22 3.97
N PRO A 85 -1.12 -0.24 5.13
CA PRO A 85 -0.69 0.51 6.31
C PRO A 85 0.69 0.12 6.88
N TYR A 86 1.22 -1.04 6.49
CA TYR A 86 2.48 -1.59 6.96
C TYR A 86 3.61 -1.51 5.93
N ILE A 87 3.32 -1.15 4.67
CA ILE A 87 4.33 -1.08 3.61
C ILE A 87 5.35 0.01 3.96
N PRO A 88 6.66 -0.30 3.94
CA PRO A 88 7.69 0.66 4.28
C PRO A 88 7.88 1.68 3.15
N ILE A 89 8.13 2.93 3.53
CA ILE A 89 8.38 4.05 2.60
C ILE A 89 9.86 4.42 2.46
N GLU A 90 10.75 3.88 3.31
CA GLU A 90 12.18 4.25 3.33
C GLU A 90 13.12 3.09 3.69
N ASN A 91 13.05 2.56 4.91
CA ASN A 91 13.98 1.52 5.38
C ASN A 91 13.21 0.20 5.58
N PRO A 92 13.02 -0.63 4.53
CA PRO A 92 13.51 -0.47 3.15
C PRO A 92 12.54 0.29 2.22
N GLN A 93 13.07 0.90 1.16
CA GLN A 93 12.30 1.50 0.08
C GLN A 93 12.15 0.43 -0.99
N LEU A 94 10.94 0.27 -1.51
CA LEU A 94 10.62 -0.72 -2.54
C LEU A 94 10.75 -0.09 -3.94
N SER A 95 10.60 -0.92 -4.97
CA SER A 95 10.40 -0.43 -6.33
C SER A 95 9.11 0.38 -6.46
N ASP A 96 9.11 1.31 -7.42
CA ASP A 96 7.92 2.09 -7.83
C ASP A 96 6.70 1.20 -8.08
N THR A 97 6.91 0.10 -8.78
CA THR A 97 5.89 -0.88 -9.16
C THR A 97 5.16 -1.44 -7.94
N ALA A 98 5.84 -1.65 -6.80
CA ALA A 98 5.20 -2.16 -5.59
C ALA A 98 4.21 -1.14 -5.01
N TYR A 99 4.60 0.15 -4.98
CA TYR A 99 3.72 1.24 -4.52
C TYR A 99 2.57 1.49 -5.52
N GLU A 100 2.84 1.45 -6.82
CA GLU A 100 1.83 1.59 -7.86
C GLU A 100 0.76 0.49 -7.79
N VAL A 101 1.18 -0.78 -7.64
CA VAL A 101 0.26 -1.91 -7.45
C VAL A 101 -0.59 -1.74 -6.19
N ALA A 102 0.02 -1.27 -5.09
CA ALA A 102 -0.70 -0.95 -3.86
C ALA A 102 -1.79 0.10 -4.06
N LEU A 103 -1.47 1.22 -4.71
CA LEU A 103 -2.42 2.28 -4.99
C LEU A 103 -3.52 1.82 -5.96
N VAL A 104 -3.17 1.13 -7.05
CA VAL A 104 -4.12 0.60 -8.03
C VAL A 104 -5.10 -0.40 -7.39
N ALA A 105 -4.66 -1.21 -6.44
CA ALA A 105 -5.55 -2.16 -5.75
C ALA A 105 -6.71 -1.47 -4.99
N LEU A 106 -6.53 -0.22 -4.59
CA LEU A 106 -7.54 0.55 -3.84
C LEU A 106 -8.55 1.28 -4.74
N THR A 107 -8.34 1.33 -6.06
CA THR A 107 -9.19 2.12 -6.99
C THR A 107 -10.49 1.43 -7.39
N THR A 108 -10.60 0.13 -7.16
CA THR A 108 -11.68 -0.71 -7.74
C THR A 108 -12.90 -0.86 -6.84
N ASN A 109 -12.77 -0.63 -5.54
CA ASN A 109 -13.84 -0.81 -4.57
C ASN A 109 -14.02 0.45 -3.74
N ALA A 110 -15.25 0.98 -3.77
CA ALA A 110 -15.63 2.21 -3.08
C ALA A 110 -15.30 2.22 -1.58
N SER A 111 -15.28 1.05 -0.92
CA SER A 111 -14.91 0.95 0.49
C SER A 111 -13.45 1.32 0.78
N PHE A 112 -12.59 1.36 -0.24
CA PHE A 112 -11.16 1.62 -0.12
C PHE A 112 -10.74 3.01 -0.62
N HIS A 113 -11.65 3.83 -1.17
CA HIS A 113 -11.29 5.12 -1.73
C HIS A 113 -10.78 6.12 -0.69
N GLU A 114 -11.27 6.05 0.55
CA GLU A 114 -10.71 6.82 1.68
C GLU A 114 -9.28 6.37 2.03
N LEU A 115 -9.04 5.05 2.01
CA LEU A 115 -7.69 4.52 2.22
C LEU A 115 -6.75 4.95 1.09
N LEU A 116 -7.22 4.99 -0.17
CA LEU A 116 -6.45 5.48 -1.30
C LEU A 116 -6.06 6.94 -1.12
N LEU A 117 -7.03 7.81 -0.81
CA LEU A 117 -6.81 9.24 -0.61
C LEU A 117 -5.81 9.50 0.53
N THR A 118 -5.99 8.84 1.67
CA THR A 118 -5.08 8.98 2.81
C THR A 118 -3.68 8.43 2.50
N THR A 119 -3.57 7.36 1.70
CA THR A 119 -2.28 6.79 1.26
C THR A 119 -1.55 7.75 0.32
N ILE A 120 -2.23 8.29 -0.70
CA ILE A 120 -1.63 9.28 -1.64
C ILE A 120 -1.13 10.52 -0.91
N LYS A 121 -1.88 11.01 0.09
CA LYS A 121 -1.49 12.19 0.88
C LYS A 121 -0.34 11.92 1.86
N SER A 122 -0.10 10.66 2.23
CA SER A 122 0.93 10.31 3.23
C SER A 122 2.23 9.78 2.61
N TRP A 123 2.16 9.08 1.49
CA TRP A 123 3.34 8.59 0.79
C TRP A 123 4.06 9.70 0.03
N PRO A 124 5.40 9.81 0.13
CA PRO A 124 6.16 10.72 -0.71
C PRO A 124 5.89 10.46 -2.21
N PRO A 125 5.55 11.48 -3.01
CA PRO A 125 5.27 11.29 -4.45
C PRO A 125 6.44 10.76 -5.26
N THR A 126 7.66 10.79 -4.71
CA THR A 126 8.87 10.22 -5.32
C THR A 126 8.91 8.68 -5.28
N LEU A 127 8.00 8.03 -4.54
CA LEU A 127 7.96 6.58 -4.43
C LEU A 127 7.30 5.87 -5.62
N TYR A 128 6.52 6.57 -6.42
CA TYR A 128 5.73 5.96 -7.50
C TYR A 128 5.51 6.92 -8.67
N SER A 129 5.23 6.39 -9.86
CA SER A 129 4.65 7.19 -10.93
C SER A 129 3.14 7.32 -10.71
N ALA A 130 2.60 8.53 -10.79
CA ALA A 130 1.16 8.75 -10.70
C ALA A 130 0.39 8.21 -11.92
N SER A 131 1.06 8.06 -13.07
CA SER A 131 0.43 7.72 -14.35
C SER A 131 -0.36 6.39 -14.33
N PRO A 132 0.19 5.26 -13.85
CA PRO A 132 -0.56 4.01 -13.78
C PRO A 132 -1.82 4.08 -12.90
N VAL A 133 -1.74 4.84 -11.79
CA VAL A 133 -2.86 5.01 -10.86
C VAL A 133 -3.94 5.88 -11.50
N ILE A 134 -3.56 6.97 -12.15
CA ILE A 134 -4.47 7.84 -12.94
C ILE A 134 -5.21 7.00 -13.98
N SER A 135 -4.50 6.20 -14.78
CA SER A 135 -5.09 5.37 -15.83
C SER A 135 -6.07 4.31 -15.28
N ALA A 136 -5.92 3.88 -14.03
CA ALA A 136 -6.87 2.98 -13.37
C ALA A 136 -8.15 3.68 -12.89
N ILE A 137 -8.10 5.01 -12.64
CA ILE A 137 -9.22 5.79 -12.11
C ILE A 137 -9.99 6.51 -13.22
N GLU A 138 -9.32 7.08 -14.22
CA GLU A 138 -9.93 7.87 -15.31
C GLU A 138 -11.17 7.21 -15.95
N PRO A 139 -11.18 5.89 -16.27
CA PRO A 139 -12.36 5.24 -16.85
C PRO A 139 -13.61 5.27 -15.95
N GLN A 140 -13.45 5.54 -14.66
CA GLN A 140 -14.52 5.56 -13.67
C GLN A 140 -15.15 6.95 -13.48
N LEU A 141 -14.62 8.02 -14.09
CA LEU A 141 -15.04 9.42 -13.85
C LEU A 141 -16.57 9.65 -13.94
N ASN A 142 -17.26 8.94 -14.83
CA ASN A 142 -18.70 9.07 -15.07
C ASN A 142 -19.51 7.90 -14.51
N SER A 143 -18.91 7.03 -13.69
CA SER A 143 -19.57 5.86 -13.13
C SER A 143 -20.13 6.16 -11.73
N SER A 144 -21.05 5.29 -11.27
CA SER A 144 -21.52 5.31 -9.88
C SER A 144 -20.45 4.88 -8.87
N SER A 145 -19.31 4.33 -9.31
CA SER A 145 -18.18 4.00 -8.42
C SER A 145 -17.35 5.23 -8.07
N MET A 146 -17.53 6.37 -8.75
CA MET A 146 -16.78 7.59 -8.50
C MET A 146 -17.23 8.30 -7.21
N THR A 147 -16.62 7.94 -6.08
CA THR A 147 -16.86 8.63 -4.80
C THR A 147 -16.13 9.96 -4.74
N ASN A 148 -16.54 10.85 -3.81
CA ASN A 148 -15.83 12.11 -3.56
C ASN A 148 -14.35 11.87 -3.19
N SER A 149 -14.07 10.83 -2.40
CA SER A 149 -12.70 10.46 -2.03
C SER A 149 -11.87 9.98 -3.22
N LEU A 150 -12.47 9.24 -4.17
CA LEU A 150 -11.78 8.82 -5.40
C LEU A 150 -11.52 10.01 -6.32
N LYS A 151 -12.48 10.95 -6.42
CA LYS A 151 -12.32 12.19 -7.16
C LYS A 151 -11.21 13.06 -6.59
N GLU A 152 -11.16 13.19 -5.26
CA GLU A 152 -10.09 13.92 -4.58
C GLU A 152 -8.73 13.23 -4.76
N ALA A 153 -8.68 11.90 -4.63
CA ALA A 153 -7.46 11.14 -4.89
C ALA A 153 -6.94 11.35 -6.32
N LEU A 154 -7.82 11.36 -7.32
CA LEU A 154 -7.46 11.65 -8.70
C LEU A 154 -6.93 13.08 -8.88
N ALA A 155 -7.55 14.06 -8.23
CA ALA A 155 -7.07 15.44 -8.25
C ALA A 155 -5.66 15.56 -7.68
N GLU A 156 -5.38 14.94 -6.52
CA GLU A 156 -4.03 14.88 -5.92
C GLU A 156 -3.01 14.22 -6.87
N LEU A 157 -3.39 13.12 -7.52
CA LEU A 157 -2.53 12.46 -8.51
C LEU A 157 -2.24 13.35 -9.72
N TYR A 158 -3.21 14.14 -10.19
CA TYR A 158 -2.97 15.13 -11.24
C TYR A 158 -2.01 16.23 -10.77
N VAL A 159 -2.09 16.70 -9.52
CA VAL A 159 -1.10 17.63 -8.96
C VAL A 159 0.30 17.03 -8.98
N ILE A 160 0.46 15.79 -8.50
CA ILE A 160 1.72 15.06 -8.50
C ILE A 160 2.28 14.94 -9.93
N ASN A 161 1.40 14.64 -10.89
CA ASN A 161 1.76 14.50 -12.30
C ASN A 161 1.82 15.84 -13.07
N SER A 162 1.80 16.98 -12.36
CA SER A 162 1.83 18.34 -12.93
C SER A 162 0.72 18.66 -13.95
N GLN A 163 -0.42 17.96 -13.88
CA GLN A 163 -1.62 18.18 -14.68
C GLN A 163 -2.60 19.12 -13.95
N TYR A 164 -2.14 20.34 -13.64
CA TYR A 164 -2.83 21.24 -12.71
C TYR A 164 -4.23 21.69 -13.15
N GLU A 165 -4.46 21.85 -14.45
CA GLU A 165 -5.79 22.20 -14.98
C GLU A 165 -6.84 21.12 -14.66
N LYS A 166 -6.50 19.84 -14.91
CA LYS A 166 -7.38 18.72 -14.57
C LYS A 166 -7.61 18.59 -13.07
N ALA A 167 -6.56 18.82 -12.27
CA ALA A 167 -6.67 18.83 -10.82
C ALA A 167 -7.64 19.93 -10.35
N LEU A 168 -7.52 21.13 -10.90
CA LEU A 168 -8.37 22.27 -10.59
C LEU A 168 -9.85 21.98 -10.90
N SER A 169 -10.15 21.40 -12.06
CA SER A 169 -11.53 21.03 -12.43
C SER A 169 -12.16 20.11 -11.38
N LEU A 170 -11.43 19.08 -10.93
CA LEU A 170 -11.93 18.14 -9.93
C LEU A 170 -12.05 18.76 -8.53
N PHE A 171 -11.12 19.62 -8.12
CA PHE A 171 -11.22 20.32 -6.83
C PHE A 171 -12.38 21.32 -6.80
N ALA A 172 -12.65 22.01 -7.91
CA ALA A 172 -13.79 22.91 -8.04
C ALA A 172 -15.13 22.17 -7.92
N GLU A 173 -15.27 21.01 -8.57
CA GLU A 173 -16.45 20.15 -8.42
C GLU A 173 -16.68 19.67 -6.97
N LEU A 174 -15.59 19.47 -6.22
CA LEU A 174 -15.63 19.09 -4.80
C LEU A 174 -15.88 20.28 -3.86
N LEU A 175 -15.98 21.51 -4.38
CA LEU A 175 -16.15 22.74 -3.61
C LEU A 175 -15.12 22.89 -2.48
N LYS A 176 -13.86 22.50 -2.75
CA LYS A 176 -12.79 22.58 -1.76
C LYS A 176 -12.39 24.04 -1.52
N PRO A 177 -12.34 24.52 -0.26
CA PRO A 177 -12.01 25.92 0.02
C PRO A 177 -10.58 26.28 -0.43
N GLU A 178 -9.68 25.30 -0.51
CA GLU A 178 -8.28 25.46 -0.92
C GLU A 178 -8.11 25.72 -2.44
N VAL A 179 -9.19 25.65 -3.23
CA VAL A 179 -9.18 25.87 -4.69
C VAL A 179 -8.59 27.23 -5.05
N PHE A 180 -8.90 28.28 -4.29
CA PHE A 180 -8.39 29.64 -4.56
C PHE A 180 -6.88 29.74 -4.33
N GLU A 181 -6.36 29.19 -3.23
CA GLU A 181 -4.93 29.15 -2.97
C GLU A 181 -4.19 28.29 -4.02
N PHE A 182 -4.82 27.21 -4.49
CA PHE A 182 -4.28 26.35 -5.53
C PHE A 182 -4.13 27.08 -6.88
N ILE A 183 -5.15 27.85 -7.28
CA ILE A 183 -5.13 28.68 -8.49
C ILE A 183 -3.98 29.69 -8.45
N GLU A 184 -3.84 30.41 -7.34
CA GLU A 184 -2.78 31.41 -7.16
C GLU A 184 -1.39 30.78 -7.18
N LYS A 185 -1.22 29.64 -6.50
CA LYS A 185 0.06 28.93 -6.39
C LYS A 185 0.56 28.39 -7.74
N HIS A 186 -0.36 27.97 -8.61
CA HIS A 186 -0.03 27.34 -9.89
C HIS A 186 -0.29 28.23 -11.11
N SER A 187 -0.59 29.52 -10.90
CA SER A 187 -0.85 30.51 -11.96
C SER A 187 -1.93 30.10 -12.97
N LEU A 188 -2.98 29.42 -12.51
CA LEU A 188 -4.03 28.84 -13.37
C LEU A 188 -5.15 29.85 -13.71
N HIS A 189 -4.82 31.14 -13.80
CA HIS A 189 -5.81 32.20 -13.97
C HIS A 189 -6.61 32.08 -15.28
N ASP A 190 -5.99 31.54 -16.32
CA ASP A 190 -6.62 31.34 -17.64
C ASP A 190 -7.60 30.14 -17.64
N ALA A 191 -7.43 29.17 -16.74
CA ALA A 191 -8.29 27.99 -16.65
C ALA A 191 -9.67 28.25 -16.00
N ILE A 192 -9.90 29.48 -15.52
CA ILE A 192 -11.15 29.93 -14.89
C ILE A 192 -12.04 30.65 -15.92
N HIS A 193 -11.49 30.97 -17.09
CA HIS A 193 -12.19 31.62 -18.19
C HIS A 193 -12.76 30.57 -19.16
N ASP A 194 -13.78 29.81 -18.74
CA ASP A 194 -14.83 29.24 -19.61
C ASP A 194 -16.04 28.74 -18.80
#